data_AF-A0A4Q0SNC1-F1
#
_entry.id   AF-A0A4Q0SNC1-F1
#
_cell.length_a   1.000
_cell.length_b   1.000
_cell.length_c   1.000
_cell.angle_alpha   90.00
_cell.angle_beta   90.00
_cell.angle_gamma   90.00
#
_symmetry.space_group_name_H-M   'P 1'
#
loop_
_entity.id
_entity.type
_entity.pdbx_description
1 polymer ?
#
loop_
_entity_poly.entity_id
_entity_poly.type
_entity_poly.pdbx_seq_one_letter_code
_entity_poly.pdbx_strand_id
1 'polypeptide(L)'
;MPGLDDLIPNAAQIRKEAALKEAEKAEEYVRLATAAEAEKRALIERLRKPSGKTEEEKIKLASTIIQRAVRNGLTEVLVYRFPNSLCTDKGRAINQMEKGWENTLTGIPKEIFQLWTDYLKPRGYRISYQIIEFPGGVPGDIGVTISWDD
;
A
#
# COMPACT_ATOMS: atom_id res chain seq x y z
N MET A 1 2.91 -59.18 -3.79
CA MET A 1 1.82 -58.41 -4.42
C MET A 1 1.27 -57.47 -3.35
N PRO A 2 0.98 -56.19 -3.64
CA PRO A 2 0.32 -55.32 -2.68
C PRO A 2 -0.99 -55.96 -2.23
N GLY A 3 -1.34 -55.82 -0.95
CA GLY A 3 -2.62 -56.31 -0.44
C GLY A 3 -3.78 -55.53 -1.05
N LEU A 4 -4.99 -56.10 -1.07
CA LEU A 4 -6.19 -55.39 -1.58
C LEU A 4 -6.41 -54.05 -0.84
N ASP A 5 -6.06 -54.00 0.45
CA ASP A 5 -6.11 -52.79 1.28
C ASP A 5 -5.06 -51.73 0.90
N ASP A 6 -3.95 -52.10 0.27
CA ASP A 6 -2.96 -51.14 -0.25
C ASP A 6 -3.43 -50.51 -1.57
N LEU A 7 -4.26 -51.23 -2.34
CA LEU A 7 -4.80 -50.76 -3.62
C LEU A 7 -6.11 -49.97 -3.44
N ILE A 8 -6.88 -50.30 -2.40
CA ILE A 8 -8.15 -49.65 -2.07
C ILE A 8 -8.22 -49.47 -0.55
N PRO A 9 -7.65 -48.37 -0.02
CA PRO A 9 -7.73 -48.08 1.40
C PRO A 9 -9.19 -47.94 1.84
N ASN A 10 -9.49 -48.36 3.07
CA ASN A 10 -10.85 -48.24 3.57
C ASN A 10 -11.22 -46.77 3.83
N ALA A 11 -12.52 -46.50 3.92
CA ALA A 11 -13.03 -45.14 4.09
C ALA A 11 -12.48 -44.42 5.34
N ALA A 12 -12.10 -45.13 6.40
CA ALA A 12 -11.48 -44.51 7.58
C ALA A 12 -10.05 -44.03 7.29
N GLN A 13 -9.26 -44.81 6.56
CA GLN A 13 -7.91 -44.42 6.11
C GLN A 13 -7.98 -43.22 5.16
N ILE A 14 -8.86 -43.25 4.16
CA ILE A 14 -9.06 -42.13 3.23
C ILE A 14 -9.50 -40.85 3.96
N ARG A 15 -10.42 -40.94 4.93
CA ARG A 15 -10.83 -39.78 5.74
C ARG A 15 -9.69 -39.22 6.58
N LYS A 16 -8.87 -40.09 7.17
CA LYS A 16 -7.69 -39.67 7.95
C LYS A 16 -6.68 -38.95 7.06
N GLU A 17 -6.37 -39.48 5.88
CA GLU A 17 -5.47 -38.83 4.92
C GLU A 17 -6.01 -37.49 4.41
N ALA A 18 -7.31 -37.42 4.12
CA ALA A 18 -7.96 -36.18 3.72
C ALA A 18 -7.87 -35.11 4.82
N ALA A 19 -8.14 -35.48 6.09
CA ALA A 19 -8.03 -34.57 7.23
C ALA A 19 -6.59 -34.07 7.44
N LEU A 20 -5.59 -34.94 7.26
CA LEU A 20 -4.17 -34.55 7.34
C LEU A 20 -3.80 -33.54 6.24
N LYS A 21 -4.18 -33.81 4.98
CA LYS A 21 -3.93 -32.88 3.86
C LYS A 21 -4.65 -31.55 4.02
N GLU A 22 -5.85 -31.55 4.62
CA GLU A 22 -6.58 -30.32 4.91
C GLU A 22 -5.91 -29.50 6.02
N ALA A 23 -5.43 -30.17 7.08
CA ALA A 23 -4.66 -29.53 8.14
C ALA A 23 -3.35 -28.93 7.59
N GLU A 24 -2.60 -29.66 6.76
CA GLU A 24 -1.37 -29.16 6.11
C GLU A 24 -1.63 -27.91 5.27
N LYS A 25 -2.71 -27.91 4.46
CA LYS A 25 -3.11 -26.73 3.68
C LYS A 25 -3.51 -25.55 4.55
N ALA A 26 -4.23 -25.80 5.65
CA ALA A 26 -4.62 -24.77 6.59
C ALA A 26 -3.39 -24.15 7.28
N GLU A 27 -2.43 -24.96 7.72
CA GLU A 27 -1.16 -24.50 8.29
C GLU A 27 -0.34 -23.69 7.29
N GLU A 28 -0.24 -24.16 6.04
CA GLU A 28 0.44 -23.43 4.98
C GLU A 28 -0.22 -22.08 4.71
N TYR A 29 -1.56 -22.03 4.63
CA TYR A 29 -2.30 -20.80 4.46
C TYR A 29 -2.05 -19.82 5.62
N VAL A 30 -2.11 -20.29 6.86
CA VAL A 30 -1.82 -19.48 8.05
C VAL A 30 -0.39 -18.94 8.02
N ARG A 31 0.59 -19.77 7.64
CA ARG A 31 1.99 -19.35 7.51
C ARG A 31 2.17 -18.26 6.46
N LEU A 32 1.57 -18.43 5.28
CA LEU A 32 1.64 -17.42 4.20
C LEU A 32 0.96 -16.11 4.61
N ALA A 33 -0.22 -16.18 5.24
CA ALA A 33 -0.93 -15.01 5.74
C ALA A 33 -0.13 -14.28 6.83
N THR A 34 0.50 -15.02 7.74
CA THR A 34 1.34 -14.45 8.80
C THR A 34 2.58 -13.76 8.23
N ALA A 35 3.24 -14.36 7.24
CA ALA A 35 4.38 -13.77 6.56
C ALA A 35 4.00 -12.48 5.83
N ALA A 36 2.88 -12.48 5.10
CA ALA A 36 2.38 -11.30 4.41
C ALA A 36 2.02 -10.15 5.38
N GLU A 37 1.40 -10.46 6.52
CA GLU A 37 1.09 -9.46 7.55
C GLU A 37 2.37 -8.90 8.21
N ALA A 38 3.38 -9.74 8.44
CA ALA A 38 4.67 -9.29 8.97
C ALA A 38 5.40 -8.36 7.98
N GLU A 39 5.42 -8.70 6.69
CA GLU A 39 6.00 -7.86 5.65
C GLU A 39 5.26 -6.51 5.55
N LYS A 40 3.92 -6.54 5.57
CA LYS A 40 3.09 -5.34 5.58
C LYS A 40 3.39 -4.44 6.78
N ARG A 41 3.51 -5.01 7.99
CA ARG A 41 3.87 -4.24 9.20
C ARG A 41 5.26 -3.64 9.09
N ALA A 42 6.25 -4.41 8.63
CA ALA A 42 7.61 -3.91 8.45
C ALA A 42 7.67 -2.75 7.44
N LEU A 43 6.91 -2.86 6.35
CA LEU A 43 6.78 -1.78 5.38
C LEU A 43 6.16 -0.53 6.02
N ILE A 44 5.03 -0.66 6.73
CA ILE A 44 4.38 0.47 7.42
C ILE A 44 5.35 1.18 8.37
N GLU A 45 6.09 0.43 9.19
CA GLU A 45 7.06 0.99 10.13
C GLU A 45 8.20 1.75 9.43
N ARG A 46 8.64 1.27 8.27
CA ARG A 46 9.61 2.00 7.44
C ARG A 46 9.02 3.30 6.89
N LEU A 47 7.79 3.29 6.40
CA LEU A 47 7.14 4.45 5.81
C LEU A 47 6.75 5.54 6.84
N ARG A 48 6.58 5.14 8.11
CA ARG A 48 6.36 6.05 9.24
C ARG A 48 7.55 6.94 9.55
N LYS A 49 8.76 6.46 9.27
CA LYS A 49 9.99 7.20 9.52
C LYS A 49 10.26 8.19 8.38
N PRO A 50 11.02 9.25 8.65
CA PRO A 50 11.51 10.11 7.60
C PRO A 50 12.24 9.32 6.51
N SER A 51 12.17 9.79 5.26
CA SER A 51 12.76 9.06 4.13
C SER A 51 14.28 8.94 4.20
N GLY A 52 14.94 9.73 5.05
CA GLY A 52 16.39 9.81 5.16
C GLY A 52 17.07 10.48 3.95
N LYS A 53 16.29 10.96 2.98
CA LYS A 53 16.78 11.63 1.78
C LYS A 53 17.07 13.10 2.05
N THR A 54 18.10 13.63 1.40
CA THR A 54 18.31 15.07 1.34
C THR A 54 17.21 15.75 0.54
N GLU A 55 17.06 17.06 0.72
CA GLU A 55 16.08 17.82 -0.03
C GLU A 55 16.30 17.76 -1.54
N GLU A 56 17.55 17.89 -1.98
CA GLU A 56 17.93 17.77 -3.40
C GLU A 56 17.55 16.40 -3.98
N GLU A 57 17.75 15.31 -3.24
CA GLU A 57 17.35 13.97 -3.66
C GLU A 57 15.84 13.85 -3.83
N LYS A 58 15.05 14.45 -2.92
CA LYS A 58 13.58 14.45 -3.00
C LYS A 58 13.09 15.23 -4.22
N ILE A 59 13.66 16.41 -4.45
CA ILE A 59 13.35 17.24 -5.63
C ILE A 59 13.69 16.50 -6.92
N LYS A 60 14.88 15.87 -6.98
CA LYS A 60 15.32 15.11 -8.15
C LYS A 60 14.40 13.92 -8.44
N LEU A 61 13.94 13.22 -7.41
CA LEU A 61 12.99 12.12 -7.54
C LEU A 61 11.64 12.62 -8.11
N ALA A 62 11.07 13.66 -7.52
CA ALA A 62 9.82 14.26 -7.98
C ALA A 62 9.93 14.73 -9.44
N SER A 63 11.00 15.47 -9.78
CA SER A 63 11.28 15.92 -11.14
C SER A 63 11.37 14.76 -12.12
N THR A 64 12.09 13.68 -11.77
CA THR A 64 12.23 12.50 -12.64
C THR A 64 10.88 11.85 -12.96
N ILE A 65 10.01 11.71 -11.95
CA ILE A 65 8.67 11.11 -12.12
C ILE A 65 7.79 11.99 -13.01
N ILE A 66 7.73 13.30 -12.71
CA ILE A 66 6.93 14.28 -13.48
C ILE A 66 7.41 14.31 -14.94
N GLN A 67 8.72 14.44 -15.18
CA GLN A 67 9.28 14.50 -16.53
C GLN A 67 9.00 13.23 -17.34
N ARG A 68 8.98 12.06 -16.67
CA ARG A 68 8.59 10.80 -17.33
C ARG A 68 7.11 10.82 -17.73
N ALA A 69 6.22 11.29 -16.87
CA ALA A 69 4.80 11.39 -17.16
C ALA A 69 4.52 12.38 -18.30
N VAL A 70 5.17 13.54 -18.30
CA VAL A 70 5.10 14.54 -19.38
C VAL A 70 5.54 13.96 -20.72
N ARG A 71 6.66 13.21 -20.76
CA ARG A 71 7.12 12.54 -21.99
C ARG A 71 6.12 11.51 -22.54
N ASN A 72 5.24 11.00 -21.69
CA ASN A 72 4.17 10.08 -22.06
C ASN A 72 2.86 10.80 -22.39
N GLY A 73 2.85 12.13 -22.50
CA GLY A 73 1.67 12.93 -22.82
C GLY A 73 0.66 13.06 -21.68
N LEU A 74 1.07 12.77 -20.44
CA LEU A 74 0.19 12.88 -19.27
C LEU A 74 0.17 14.32 -18.73
N THR A 75 -0.95 14.68 -18.10
CA THR A 75 -1.16 15.95 -17.37
C THR A 75 -1.11 15.79 -15.86
N GLU A 76 -1.08 14.56 -15.38
CA GLU A 76 -0.96 14.19 -13.98
C GLU A 76 -0.23 12.85 -13.81
N VAL A 77 0.22 12.57 -12.59
CA VAL A 77 0.84 11.29 -12.25
C VAL A 77 0.66 10.95 -10.77
N LEU A 78 0.30 9.69 -10.51
CA LEU A 78 0.35 9.09 -9.17
C LEU A 78 1.82 8.94 -8.75
N VAL A 79 2.29 9.82 -7.86
CA VAL A 79 3.68 9.85 -7.40
C VAL A 79 3.93 8.93 -6.20
N TYR A 80 2.89 8.61 -5.46
CA TYR A 80 3.02 7.79 -4.25
C TYR A 80 1.71 7.09 -3.88
N ARG A 81 1.85 5.98 -3.16
CA ARG A 81 0.74 5.22 -2.59
C ARG A 81 1.14 4.78 -1.19
N PHE A 82 0.23 4.89 -0.23
CA PHE A 82 0.49 4.50 1.15
C PHE A 82 -0.77 4.07 1.90
N PRO A 83 -0.66 3.25 2.96
CA PRO A 83 -1.81 2.81 3.72
C PRO A 83 -2.35 3.92 4.64
N ASN A 84 -3.67 3.95 4.86
CA ASN A 84 -4.33 4.91 5.77
C ASN A 84 -3.71 5.02 7.17
N SER A 85 -2.95 4.00 7.59
CA SER A 85 -2.30 3.93 8.89
C SER A 85 -1.19 4.96 9.10
N LEU A 86 -0.78 5.66 8.02
CA LEU A 86 0.08 6.84 8.06
C LEU A 86 -0.69 8.17 8.19
N CYS A 87 -2.01 8.11 8.34
CA CYS A 87 -2.84 9.21 8.81
C CYS A 87 -3.22 8.96 10.27
N THR A 88 -3.14 9.99 11.12
CA THR A 88 -3.53 9.90 12.54
C THR A 88 -5.00 9.53 12.73
N ASP A 89 -5.83 9.79 11.73
CA ASP A 89 -7.27 9.57 11.71
C ASP A 89 -7.72 8.47 10.75
N LYS A 90 -6.78 7.64 10.28
CA LYS A 90 -7.03 6.56 9.31
C LYS A 90 -7.63 7.05 7.98
N GLY A 91 -7.29 8.26 7.55
CA GLY A 91 -7.67 8.78 6.23
C GLY A 91 -9.10 9.31 6.17
N ARG A 92 -9.79 9.45 7.31
CA ARG A 92 -11.15 10.00 7.38
C ARG A 92 -11.21 11.41 6.81
N ALA A 93 -10.32 12.30 7.25
CA ALA A 93 -10.29 13.70 6.82
C ALA A 93 -10.04 13.83 5.32
N ILE A 94 -9.18 12.99 4.75
CA ILE A 94 -8.96 12.91 3.30
C ILE A 94 -10.24 12.46 2.59
N ASN A 95 -10.86 11.37 3.06
CA ASN A 95 -12.08 10.83 2.46
C ASN A 95 -13.24 11.84 2.44
N GLN A 96 -13.34 12.66 3.48
CA GLN A 96 -14.39 13.69 3.62
C GLN A 96 -13.98 15.07 3.08
N MET A 97 -12.78 15.19 2.51
CA MET A 97 -12.22 16.46 2.03
C MET A 97 -12.24 17.57 3.11
N GLU A 98 -12.03 17.20 4.37
CA GLU A 98 -12.03 18.11 5.51
C GLU A 98 -10.93 19.18 5.34
N LYS A 99 -11.23 20.44 5.64
CA LYS A 99 -10.21 21.48 5.71
C LYS A 99 -9.17 21.11 6.79
N GLY A 100 -7.89 21.13 6.45
CA GLY A 100 -6.81 20.78 7.37
C GLY A 100 -6.47 19.28 7.42
N TRP A 101 -6.99 18.47 6.49
CA TRP A 101 -6.69 17.03 6.38
C TRP A 101 -5.18 16.74 6.33
N GLU A 102 -4.38 17.67 5.81
CA GLU A 102 -2.92 17.56 5.72
C GLU A 102 -2.24 17.41 7.09
N ASN A 103 -2.88 17.90 8.15
CA ASN A 103 -2.37 17.80 9.52
C ASN A 103 -2.45 16.36 10.07
N THR A 104 -3.24 15.49 9.42
CA THR A 104 -3.33 14.08 9.79
C THR A 104 -2.16 13.26 9.25
N LEU A 105 -1.45 13.76 8.23
CA LEU A 105 -0.35 13.04 7.59
C LEU A 105 0.82 12.82 8.55
N THR A 106 1.43 11.64 8.47
CA THR A 106 2.65 11.29 9.21
C THR A 106 3.68 10.65 8.27
N GLY A 107 4.95 10.61 8.67
CA GLY A 107 6.02 9.98 7.89
C GLY A 107 6.19 10.54 6.48
N ILE A 108 6.47 9.65 5.53
CA ILE A 108 6.75 10.01 4.12
C ILE A 108 5.60 10.79 3.44
N PRO A 109 4.31 10.45 3.61
CA PRO A 109 3.21 11.26 3.09
C PRO A 109 3.28 12.74 3.51
N LYS A 110 3.62 13.01 4.77
CA LYS A 110 3.79 14.39 5.25
C LYS A 110 4.98 15.08 4.57
N GLU A 111 6.08 14.36 4.35
CA GLU A 111 7.23 14.90 3.61
C GLU A 111 6.89 15.25 2.17
N ILE A 112 6.09 14.42 1.48
CA ILE A 112 5.65 14.69 0.11
C ILE A 112 4.79 15.95 0.07
N PHE A 113 3.85 16.10 1.00
CA PHE A 113 3.02 17.30 1.09
C PHE A 113 3.86 18.56 1.34
N GLN A 114 4.88 18.47 2.20
CA GLN A 114 5.81 19.58 2.48
C GLN A 114 6.63 19.95 1.23
N LEU A 115 7.23 18.96 0.56
CA LEU A 115 7.98 19.16 -0.68
C LEU A 115 7.11 19.83 -1.76
N TRP A 116 5.86 19.38 -1.90
CA TRP A 116 4.92 20.02 -2.81
C TRP A 116 4.64 21.46 -2.41
N THR A 117 4.37 21.72 -1.13
CA THR A 117 4.08 23.07 -0.63
C THR A 117 5.23 24.04 -0.90
N ASP A 118 6.47 23.62 -0.65
CA ASP A 118 7.65 24.47 -0.73
C ASP A 118 8.10 24.70 -2.19
N TYR A 119 8.04 23.67 -3.03
CA TYR A 119 8.66 23.70 -4.35
C TYR A 119 7.66 23.65 -5.50
N LEU A 120 6.63 22.82 -5.42
CA LEU A 120 5.78 22.54 -6.59
C LEU A 120 4.58 23.48 -6.65
N LYS A 121 3.93 23.76 -5.52
CA LYS A 121 2.78 24.67 -5.42
C LYS A 121 3.10 26.08 -5.96
N PRO A 122 4.23 26.73 -5.63
CA PRO A 122 4.56 28.05 -6.18
C PRO A 122 4.82 28.04 -7.70
N ARG A 123 5.03 26.85 -8.28
CA ARG A 123 5.27 26.63 -9.71
C ARG A 123 4.01 26.20 -10.47
N GLY A 124 2.84 26.23 -9.83
CA GLY A 124 1.55 25.93 -10.46
C GLY A 124 1.13 24.46 -10.41
N TYR A 125 1.92 23.57 -9.80
CA TYR A 125 1.51 22.17 -9.64
C TYR A 125 0.41 22.03 -8.59
N ARG A 126 -0.57 21.17 -8.86
CA ARG A 126 -1.60 20.76 -7.91
C ARG A 126 -1.27 19.40 -7.29
N ILE A 127 -1.77 19.15 -6.08
CA ILE A 127 -1.65 17.86 -5.40
C ILE A 127 -3.02 17.39 -4.94
N SER A 128 -3.29 16.09 -5.07
CA SER A 128 -4.46 15.44 -4.50
C SER A 128 -4.06 14.21 -3.70
N TYR A 129 -4.80 13.98 -2.62
CA TYR A 129 -4.75 12.77 -1.81
C TYR A 129 -6.13 12.13 -1.86
N GLN A 130 -6.22 10.87 -2.26
CA GLN A 130 -7.50 10.20 -2.47
C GLN A 130 -7.45 8.77 -1.96
N ILE A 131 -8.54 8.29 -1.34
CA ILE A 131 -8.70 6.87 -1.05
C ILE A 131 -8.84 6.14 -2.38
N ILE A 132 -7.93 5.22 -2.67
CA ILE A 132 -7.91 4.47 -3.95
C ILE A 132 -8.41 3.04 -3.78
N GLU A 133 -8.55 2.55 -2.54
CA GLU A 133 -9.07 1.21 -2.24
C GLU A 133 -9.94 1.21 -0.99
N PHE A 134 -10.98 0.37 -0.99
CA PHE A 134 -11.95 0.23 0.11
C PHE A 134 -12.11 -1.23 0.57
N PRO A 135 -11.06 -1.87 1.13
CA PRO A 135 -11.14 -3.26 1.58
C PRO A 135 -12.22 -3.43 2.66
N GLY A 136 -13.21 -4.28 2.43
CA GLY A 136 -14.33 -4.47 3.37
C GLY A 136 -15.21 -3.24 3.58
N GLY A 137 -15.20 -2.29 2.63
CA GLY A 137 -16.03 -1.08 2.69
C GLY A 137 -15.46 0.06 3.54
N VAL A 138 -14.23 -0.06 4.06
CA VAL A 138 -13.55 1.00 4.82
C VAL A 138 -12.38 1.59 4.03
N PRO A 139 -12.00 2.86 4.23
CA PRO A 139 -10.86 3.46 3.55
C PRO A 139 -9.59 2.60 3.72
N GLY A 140 -8.89 2.32 2.62
CA GLY A 140 -7.68 1.50 2.59
C GLY A 140 -6.46 2.32 2.23
N ASP A 141 -5.91 2.07 1.05
CA ASP A 141 -4.74 2.81 0.57
C ASP A 141 -5.13 4.18 0.01
N ILE A 142 -4.18 5.10 0.12
CA ILE A 142 -4.30 6.49 -0.29
C ILE A 142 -3.28 6.73 -1.41
N GLY A 143 -3.78 7.25 -2.54
CA GLY A 143 -2.95 7.71 -3.65
C GLY A 143 -2.60 9.19 -3.49
N VAL A 144 -1.38 9.55 -3.91
CA VAL A 144 -0.91 10.93 -4.01
C VAL A 144 -0.64 11.24 -5.47
N THR A 145 -1.39 12.18 -6.03
CA THR A 145 -1.28 12.58 -7.44
C THR A 145 -0.79 14.01 -7.53
N ILE A 146 0.12 14.27 -8.46
CA ILE A 146 0.55 15.62 -8.84
C ILE A 146 0.01 15.91 -10.24
N SER A 147 -0.65 17.04 -10.43
CA SER A 147 -1.13 17.51 -11.74
C SER A 147 -0.54 18.86 -12.13
N TRP A 148 -0.49 19.11 -13.44
CA TRP A 148 -0.02 20.32 -14.10
C TRP A 148 -0.89 20.71 -15.30
N ASP A 149 -2.11 20.20 -15.36
CA ASP A 149 -3.16 20.77 -16.21
C ASP A 149 -3.61 22.14 -15.66
N ASP A 150 -4.25 22.92 -16.52
CA ASP A 150 -4.93 24.17 -16.15
C ASP A 150 -6.17 23.89 -15.29
#